data_AF-A0A1M7FRW4-F1
#
_entry.id   AF-A0A1M7FRW4-F1
#
_cell.length_a   1.000
_cell.length_b   1.000
_cell.length_c   1.000
_cell.angle_alpha   90.00
_cell.angle_beta   90.00
_cell.angle_gamma   90.00
#
_symmetry.space_group_name_H-M   'P 1'
#
loop_
_entity.id
_entity.type
_entity.pdbx_description
1 polymer ?
#
loop_
_entity_poly.entity_id
_entity_poly.type
_entity_poly.pdbx_seq_one_letter_code
_entity_poly.pdbx_strand_id
1 'polypeptide(L)'
;MASLKIEVSKTAVNRKGTCEVGIRLYHHHEKRLIETGIYVSKTEMTKKWTIRNELVKRKVKALLKDYNAKLKQLELDQYDMNIDAVVNYIVGVGEVSVDIIQYGREWIKEHEDQKCSRNHLVALNAFIKFVGRDSYMCNDITKVFMKSFEKWLGDKKTARSVYPQLIKRIFNSAKQRYNEGREDNKVIKRTLEFYRPPHVEVQTEKRALPVDIIRAIANLPDDPEGRTIADLARDVFTISFMLMGTNTIDLLECKWDGRGNITYDRAKTKDRRPDHARIVISPHPLLLPLIKKYRCTRHKKKNYVFCFNYMYKDPTTFNQTINRGLKIVGEKVGVPLLQFYAARHSMATIAYNEAGIDKFTVHEMLNHKVQVFTVTNMYIRQDFSRINDANFRLINYVFEYHLMSNSRLKELGGKEGDFLTSVHEDMVTFRYYVDPLLKHEDGQLGICFNVAFRGQSRDIATPLTVTSKEVNSRYQIVSKRAVDECEALIDRCNSRLKHTDLSATNLTILDIMRLLA
;
A
#
# COMPACT_ATOMS: atom_id res chain seq x y z
N MET A 1 32.99 5.70 -28.70
CA MET A 1 34.29 5.06 -28.41
C MET A 1 35.25 6.12 -27.88
N ALA A 2 35.90 5.87 -26.75
CA ALA A 2 36.76 6.87 -26.13
C ALA A 2 38.04 7.07 -26.96
N SER A 3 38.51 8.31 -27.08
CA SER A 3 39.77 8.60 -27.79
C SER A 3 40.57 9.70 -27.10
N LEU A 4 41.90 9.54 -27.09
CA LEU A 4 42.85 10.49 -26.54
C LEU A 4 43.61 11.18 -27.67
N LYS A 5 43.68 12.51 -27.65
CA LYS A 5 44.42 13.31 -28.63
C LYS A 5 45.20 14.42 -27.92
N ILE A 6 46.42 14.67 -28.36
CA ILE A 6 47.21 15.81 -27.87
C ILE A 6 46.51 17.10 -28.30
N GLU A 7 46.37 18.04 -27.39
CA GLU A 7 45.82 19.37 -27.64
C GLU A 7 46.67 20.42 -26.93
N VAL A 8 46.99 21.51 -27.62
CA VAL A 8 47.57 22.69 -26.98
C VAL A 8 46.42 23.59 -26.57
N SER A 9 46.38 23.98 -25.30
CA SER A 9 45.35 24.88 -24.77
C SER A 9 45.50 26.26 -25.41
N LYS A 10 44.50 26.65 -26.21
CA LYS A 10 44.48 27.97 -26.89
C LYS A 10 44.06 29.11 -25.94
N THR A 11 43.49 28.77 -24.80
CA THR A 11 42.91 29.69 -23.81
C THR A 11 43.86 30.01 -22.65
N ALA A 12 44.94 29.25 -22.46
CA ALA A 12 45.90 29.41 -21.37
C ALA A 12 47.28 29.86 -21.90
N VAL A 13 47.40 31.14 -22.27
CA VAL A 13 48.72 31.78 -22.42
C VAL A 13 49.05 32.40 -21.08
N ASN A 14 50.00 31.81 -20.34
CA ASN A 14 50.44 32.37 -19.07
C ASN A 14 51.16 33.70 -19.29
N ARG A 15 51.24 34.56 -18.25
CA ARG A 15 51.97 35.87 -18.30
C ARG A 15 53.41 35.75 -18.84
N LYS A 16 54.01 34.56 -18.79
CA LYS A 16 55.35 34.22 -19.31
C LYS A 16 55.38 33.82 -20.80
N GLY A 17 54.26 33.88 -21.53
CA GLY A 17 54.20 33.58 -22.97
C GLY A 17 54.25 32.09 -23.33
N THR A 18 54.00 31.20 -22.37
CA THR A 18 53.94 29.75 -22.57
C THR A 18 52.49 29.25 -22.60
N CYS A 19 52.25 28.21 -23.38
CA CYS A 19 50.97 27.51 -23.52
C CYS A 19 51.08 26.11 -22.90
N GLU A 20 50.02 25.66 -22.24
CA GLU A 20 49.97 24.30 -21.70
C GLU A 20 49.62 23.28 -22.79
N VAL A 21 50.32 22.14 -22.79
CA VAL A 21 49.96 20.97 -23.58
C VAL A 21 49.12 20.04 -22.72
N GLY A 22 47.90 19.77 -23.15
CA GLY A 22 47.02 18.78 -22.52
C GLY A 22 46.80 17.55 -23.39
N ILE A 23 46.20 16.52 -22.81
CA ILE A 23 45.67 15.37 -23.54
C ILE A 23 44.15 15.45 -23.48
N ARG A 24 43.51 15.69 -24.64
CA ARG A 24 42.05 15.71 -24.76
C ARG A 24 41.51 14.29 -24.79
N LEU A 25 40.67 13.96 -23.82
CA LEU A 25 39.82 12.78 -23.85
C LEU A 25 38.46 13.15 -24.48
N TYR A 26 37.98 12.31 -25.38
CA TYR A 26 36.61 12.35 -25.90
C TYR A 26 35.89 11.08 -25.47
N HIS A 27 34.72 11.21 -24.83
CA HIS A 27 33.89 10.09 -24.38
C HIS A 27 32.43 10.53 -24.30
N HIS A 28 31.48 9.68 -24.73
CA HIS A 28 30.03 9.97 -24.74
C HIS A 28 29.64 11.37 -25.25
N HIS A 29 30.20 11.79 -26.38
CA HIS A 29 29.99 13.12 -26.99
C HIS A 29 30.51 14.34 -26.20
N GLU A 30 31.18 14.10 -25.08
CA GLU A 30 31.83 15.12 -24.27
C GLU A 30 33.34 15.13 -24.50
N LYS A 31 33.99 16.26 -24.18
CA LYS A 31 35.45 16.42 -24.27
C LYS A 31 35.99 17.00 -22.96
N ARG A 32 37.10 16.45 -22.48
CA ARG A 32 37.81 16.90 -21.27
C ARG A 32 39.30 17.03 -21.57
N LEU A 33 39.91 18.13 -21.15
CA LEU A 33 41.34 18.34 -21.29
C LEU A 33 42.03 17.85 -20.01
N ILE A 34 42.91 16.87 -20.13
CA ILE A 34 43.76 16.40 -19.03
C ILE A 34 45.02 17.25 -19.03
N GLU A 35 45.22 18.01 -17.96
CA GLU A 35 46.41 18.82 -17.72
C GLU A 35 47.64 17.91 -17.55
N THR A 36 48.72 18.18 -18.28
CA THR A 36 49.94 17.35 -18.21
C THR A 36 51.06 18.02 -17.41
N GLY A 37 50.89 19.30 -17.04
CA GLY A 37 51.96 20.12 -16.45
C GLY A 37 53.12 20.42 -17.41
N ILE A 38 52.99 20.10 -18.70
CA ILE A 38 53.99 20.38 -19.73
C ILE A 38 53.62 21.68 -20.45
N TYR A 39 54.57 22.61 -20.50
CA TYR A 39 54.41 23.91 -21.13
C TYR A 39 55.32 24.08 -22.35
N VAL A 40 54.84 24.78 -23.37
CA VAL A 40 55.59 25.12 -24.60
C VAL A 40 55.52 26.62 -24.86
N SER A 41 56.63 27.21 -25.26
CA SER A 41 56.69 28.62 -25.68
C SER A 41 56.30 28.80 -27.16
N LYS A 42 56.00 30.04 -27.58
CA LYS A 42 55.64 30.34 -28.99
C LYS A 42 56.73 29.97 -30.00
N THR A 43 58.01 30.01 -29.62
CA THR A 43 59.16 29.66 -30.50
C THR A 43 59.27 28.15 -30.73
N GLU A 44 58.79 27.37 -29.75
CA GLU A 44 58.75 25.91 -29.77
C GLU A 44 57.49 25.35 -30.45
N MET A 45 56.71 26.22 -31.09
CA MET A 45 55.47 25.88 -31.78
C MET A 45 55.50 26.29 -33.25
N THR A 46 54.68 25.63 -34.07
CA THR A 46 54.43 26.05 -35.45
C THR A 46 53.29 27.08 -35.50
N LYS A 47 53.17 27.79 -36.64
CA LYS A 47 52.03 28.70 -36.92
C LYS A 47 50.66 27.99 -36.85
N LYS A 48 50.63 26.65 -36.94
CA LYS A 48 49.41 25.82 -36.84
C LYS A 48 49.18 25.26 -35.42
N TRP A 49 49.83 25.82 -34.39
CA TRP A 49 49.68 25.38 -32.99
C TRP A 49 50.11 23.94 -32.72
N THR A 50 51.09 23.43 -33.48
CA THR A 50 51.70 22.11 -33.24
C THR A 50 53.07 22.25 -32.57
N ILE A 51 53.44 21.28 -31.73
CA ILE A 51 54.71 21.27 -30.99
C ILE A 51 55.86 21.01 -31.98
N ARG A 52 56.83 21.93 -32.05
CA ARG A 52 58.07 21.82 -32.83
C ARG A 52 59.20 21.17 -32.01
N ASN A 53 59.27 21.42 -30.70
CA ASN A 53 60.32 20.87 -29.83
C ASN A 53 60.21 19.33 -29.71
N GLU A 54 61.22 18.61 -30.20
CA GLU A 54 61.21 17.15 -30.29
C GLU A 54 61.33 16.46 -28.91
N LEU A 55 61.92 17.12 -27.90
CA LEU A 55 61.97 16.62 -26.52
C LEU A 55 60.59 16.67 -25.87
N VAL A 56 59.89 17.80 -26.03
CA VAL A 56 58.53 17.97 -25.51
C VAL A 56 57.57 16.99 -26.18
N LYS A 57 57.67 16.86 -27.51
CA LYS A 57 56.88 15.92 -28.30
C LYS A 57 57.10 14.46 -27.86
N ARG A 58 58.33 14.07 -27.53
CA ARG A 58 58.62 12.74 -26.95
C ARG A 58 57.96 12.54 -25.60
N LYS A 59 58.05 13.51 -24.67
CA LYS A 59 57.42 13.44 -23.34
C LYS A 59 55.89 13.31 -23.43
N VAL A 60 55.24 14.15 -24.23
CA VAL A 60 53.78 14.13 -24.38
C VAL A 60 53.31 12.85 -25.08
N LYS A 61 54.06 12.34 -26.07
CA LYS A 61 53.77 11.05 -26.71
C LYS A 61 53.91 9.86 -25.75
N ALA A 62 54.89 9.89 -24.83
CA ALA A 62 55.03 8.87 -23.80
C ALA A 62 53.80 8.84 -22.88
N LEU A 63 53.40 10.01 -22.35
CA LEU A 63 52.17 10.14 -21.55
C LEU A 63 50.92 9.66 -22.31
N LEU A 64 50.78 10.03 -23.59
CA LEU A 64 49.68 9.58 -24.43
C LEU A 64 49.69 8.05 -24.60
N LYS A 65 50.87 7.43 -24.73
CA LYS A 65 51.01 5.98 -24.84
C LYS A 65 50.57 5.29 -23.55
N ASP A 66 51.01 5.81 -22.41
CA ASP A 66 50.65 5.27 -21.08
C ASP A 66 49.15 5.39 -20.83
N TYR A 67 48.55 6.54 -21.15
CA TYR A 67 47.11 6.76 -21.02
C TYR A 67 46.29 5.87 -21.96
N ASN A 68 46.75 5.63 -23.19
CA ASN A 68 46.10 4.67 -24.09
C ASN A 68 46.22 3.23 -23.59
N ALA A 69 47.34 2.86 -22.95
CA ALA A 69 47.50 1.53 -22.35
C ALA A 69 46.50 1.33 -21.19
N LYS A 70 46.38 2.31 -20.28
CA LYS A 70 45.38 2.30 -19.21
C LYS A 70 43.95 2.27 -19.75
N LEU A 71 43.65 3.08 -20.76
CA LEU A 71 42.32 3.11 -21.40
C LEU A 71 41.96 1.76 -22.05
N LYS A 72 42.94 1.08 -22.66
CA LYS A 72 42.75 -0.26 -23.23
C LYS A 72 42.52 -1.32 -22.15
N GLN A 73 43.27 -1.25 -21.04
CA GLN A 73 43.09 -2.14 -19.88
C GLN A 73 41.72 -1.98 -19.22
N LEU A 74 41.15 -0.78 -19.24
CA LEU A 74 39.84 -0.51 -18.65
C LEU A 74 38.70 -1.25 -19.35
N GLU A 75 38.85 -1.69 -20.61
CA GLU A 75 37.79 -2.38 -21.36
C GLU A 75 36.42 -1.68 -21.20
N LEU A 76 36.36 -0.40 -21.59
CA LEU A 76 35.25 0.53 -21.31
C LEU A 76 33.83 -0.02 -21.53
N ASP A 77 33.65 -0.96 -22.46
CA ASP A 77 32.37 -1.61 -22.74
C ASP A 77 31.82 -2.38 -21.52
N GLN A 78 32.68 -2.78 -20.57
CA GLN A 78 32.27 -3.41 -19.31
C GLN A 78 31.74 -2.41 -18.29
N TYR A 79 31.83 -1.10 -18.54
CA TYR A 79 31.54 -0.05 -17.57
C TYR A 79 30.55 0.97 -18.13
N ASP A 80 29.91 1.70 -17.22
CA ASP A 80 29.00 2.80 -17.55
C ASP A 80 29.54 4.02 -16.82
N MET A 81 30.53 4.68 -17.45
CA MET A 81 31.33 5.76 -16.85
C MET A 81 31.11 7.06 -17.60
N ASN A 82 31.04 8.17 -16.86
CA ASN A 82 31.14 9.51 -17.45
C ASN A 82 32.60 9.88 -17.74
N ILE A 83 32.80 11.01 -18.43
CA ILE A 83 34.14 11.43 -18.84
C ILE A 83 35.08 11.68 -17.66
N ASP A 84 34.57 12.18 -16.54
CA ASP A 84 35.37 12.47 -15.34
C ASP A 84 35.87 11.20 -14.66
N ALA A 85 35.03 10.17 -14.52
CA ALA A 85 35.46 8.87 -14.01
C ALA A 85 36.57 8.23 -14.88
N VAL A 86 36.48 8.40 -16.21
CA VAL A 86 37.51 7.91 -17.14
C VAL A 86 38.81 8.69 -16.97
N VAL A 87 38.75 10.02 -16.79
CA VAL A 87 39.94 10.84 -16.47
C VAL A 87 40.58 10.38 -15.17
N ASN A 88 39.80 10.23 -14.10
CA ASN A 88 40.31 9.80 -12.79
C ASN A 88 40.99 8.43 -12.88
N TYR A 89 40.43 7.48 -13.63
CA TYR A 89 41.06 6.17 -13.84
C TYR A 89 42.38 6.27 -14.61
N ILE A 90 42.43 7.05 -15.69
CA ILE A 90 43.63 7.20 -16.53
C ILE A 90 44.75 7.94 -15.80
N VAL A 91 44.41 9.01 -15.06
CA VAL A 91 45.37 9.84 -14.33
C VAL A 91 45.79 9.17 -13.02
N GLY A 92 44.86 8.52 -12.34
CA GLY A 92 45.07 7.85 -11.06
C GLY A 92 45.78 6.50 -11.16
N VAL A 93 46.01 5.92 -9.98
CA VAL A 93 46.44 4.53 -9.76
C VAL A 93 45.18 3.77 -9.37
N GLY A 94 44.43 3.27 -10.35
CA GLY A 94 43.09 2.72 -10.13
C GLY A 94 43.01 1.21 -10.29
N GLU A 95 43.20 0.46 -9.21
CA GLU A 95 42.57 -0.85 -9.05
C GLU A 95 42.06 -0.95 -7.60
N VAL A 96 40.92 -0.31 -7.34
CA VAL A 96 40.21 -0.43 -6.06
C VAL A 96 38.74 -0.67 -6.35
N SER A 97 38.29 -1.91 -6.13
CA SER A 97 36.88 -2.27 -6.21
C SER A 97 36.14 -1.77 -4.97
N VAL A 98 34.86 -1.44 -5.14
CA VAL A 98 34.00 -1.01 -4.04
C VAL A 98 33.50 -2.23 -3.29
N ASP A 99 33.60 -2.23 -1.97
CA ASP A 99 33.00 -3.27 -1.13
C ASP A 99 31.49 -3.05 -1.01
N ILE A 100 30.68 -4.02 -1.48
CA ILE A 100 29.21 -3.92 -1.43
C ILE A 100 28.66 -3.99 0.00
N ILE A 101 29.34 -4.71 0.90
CA ILE A 101 28.87 -4.89 2.28
C ILE A 101 29.08 -3.59 3.04
N GLN A 102 30.28 -2.99 2.92
CA GLN A 102 30.56 -1.69 3.51
C GLN A 102 29.61 -0.62 2.95
N TYR A 103 29.56 -0.50 1.62
CA TYR A 103 28.67 0.46 0.96
C TYR A 103 27.20 0.23 1.33
N GLY A 104 26.75 -1.02 1.42
CA GLY A 104 25.39 -1.37 1.81
C GLY A 104 25.05 -0.92 3.23
N ARG A 105 25.97 -1.06 4.18
CA ARG A 105 25.79 -0.58 5.56
C ARG A 105 25.69 0.95 5.60
N GLU A 106 26.55 1.65 4.87
CA GLU A 106 26.53 3.12 4.75
C GLU A 106 25.22 3.60 4.09
N TRP A 107 24.83 3.00 2.97
CA TRP A 107 23.60 3.31 2.25
C TRP A 107 22.36 3.11 3.13
N ILE A 108 22.30 2.03 3.91
CA ILE A 108 21.19 1.79 4.84
C ILE A 108 21.12 2.86 5.93
N LYS A 109 22.28 3.29 6.46
CA LYS A 109 22.36 4.35 7.48
C LYS A 109 21.92 5.70 6.92
N GLU A 110 22.37 6.05 5.70
CA GLU A 110 21.92 7.27 4.99
C GLU A 110 20.40 7.28 4.72
N HIS A 111 19.77 6.10 4.66
CA HIS A 111 18.36 5.93 4.35
C HIS A 111 17.53 5.39 5.53
N GLU A 112 18.03 5.49 6.77
CA GLU A 112 17.43 4.85 7.95
C GLU A 112 15.96 5.26 8.15
N ASP A 113 15.65 6.53 7.92
CA ASP A 113 14.32 7.14 8.07
C ASP A 113 13.30 6.68 7.01
N GLN A 114 13.73 5.97 5.96
CA GLN A 114 12.83 5.49 4.93
C GLN A 114 12.13 4.20 5.35
N LYS A 115 10.80 4.13 5.13
CA LYS A 115 9.91 2.99 5.44
C LYS A 115 10.34 1.59 4.93
N CYS A 116 11.37 1.49 4.10
CA CYS A 116 11.89 0.24 3.54
C CYS A 116 13.36 -0.06 3.86
N SER A 117 14.04 0.75 4.69
CA SER A 117 15.46 0.57 5.04
C SER A 117 15.73 -0.78 5.69
N ARG A 118 14.87 -1.19 6.63
CA ARG A 118 14.94 -2.49 7.33
C ARG A 118 14.92 -3.70 6.39
N ASN A 119 14.19 -3.63 5.27
CA ASN A 119 14.17 -4.74 4.29
C ASN A 119 15.52 -4.89 3.59
N HIS A 120 16.20 -3.78 3.29
CA HIS A 120 17.55 -3.81 2.72
C HIS A 120 18.55 -4.34 3.73
N LEU A 121 18.42 -3.99 5.02
CA LEU A 121 19.24 -4.55 6.10
C LEU A 121 19.09 -6.07 6.21
N VAL A 122 17.86 -6.59 6.21
CA VAL A 122 17.62 -8.04 6.28
C VAL A 122 18.19 -8.75 5.04
N ALA A 123 18.01 -8.17 3.85
CA ALA A 123 18.57 -8.74 2.62
C ALA A 123 20.11 -8.71 2.62
N LEU A 124 20.72 -7.63 3.12
CA LEU A 124 22.17 -7.50 3.25
C LEU A 124 22.73 -8.51 4.26
N ASN A 125 22.07 -8.71 5.40
CA ASN A 125 22.47 -9.73 6.38
C ASN A 125 22.37 -11.15 5.81
N ALA A 126 21.33 -11.43 5.01
CA ALA A 126 21.22 -12.71 4.29
C ALA A 126 22.34 -12.87 3.25
N PHE A 127 22.71 -11.79 2.57
CA PHE A 127 23.83 -11.77 1.63
C PHE A 127 25.17 -12.02 2.35
N ILE A 128 25.45 -11.33 3.45
CA ILE A 128 26.66 -11.54 4.27
C ILE A 128 26.75 -13.01 4.72
N LYS A 129 25.62 -13.58 5.16
CA LYS A 129 25.58 -14.99 5.56
C LYS A 129 25.84 -15.96 4.40
N PHE A 130 25.36 -15.66 3.20
CA PHE A 130 25.64 -16.45 2.00
C PHE A 130 27.13 -16.39 1.62
N VAL A 131 27.71 -15.21 1.70
CA VAL A 131 29.10 -14.97 1.32
C VAL A 131 30.09 -15.52 2.36
N GLY A 132 29.73 -15.50 3.65
CA GLY A 132 30.57 -16.03 4.73
C GLY A 132 31.76 -15.13 5.11
N ARG A 133 31.80 -13.89 4.64
CA ARG A 133 32.81 -12.86 5.00
C ARG A 133 32.15 -11.48 5.12
N ASP A 134 32.78 -10.59 5.89
CA ASP A 134 32.32 -9.21 6.11
C ASP A 134 32.68 -8.23 4.99
N SER A 135 33.31 -8.71 3.92
CA SER A 135 33.76 -7.92 2.77
C SER A 135 33.48 -8.64 1.46
N TYR A 136 32.93 -7.95 0.46
CA TYR A 136 32.75 -8.52 -0.89
C TYR A 136 32.79 -7.43 -1.96
N MET A 137 33.65 -7.60 -2.97
CA MET A 137 33.84 -6.58 -3.99
C MET A 137 32.70 -6.57 -5.02
N CYS A 138 32.20 -5.39 -5.37
CA CYS A 138 31.15 -5.19 -6.36
C CYS A 138 31.52 -5.84 -7.71
N ASN A 139 32.79 -5.73 -8.13
CA ASN A 139 33.21 -6.26 -9.43
C ASN A 139 33.21 -7.81 -9.49
N ASP A 140 33.18 -8.48 -8.33
CA ASP A 140 33.08 -9.95 -8.24
C ASP A 140 31.61 -10.43 -8.27
N ILE A 141 30.64 -9.50 -8.24
CA ILE A 141 29.21 -9.82 -8.23
C ILE A 141 28.74 -9.98 -9.67
N THR A 142 28.77 -11.21 -10.16
CA THR A 142 28.31 -11.56 -11.51
C THR A 142 26.85 -12.04 -11.52
N LYS A 143 26.27 -12.13 -12.72
CA LYS A 143 24.98 -12.83 -12.92
C LYS A 143 25.00 -14.24 -12.35
N VAL A 144 26.08 -14.99 -12.54
CA VAL A 144 26.24 -16.37 -12.04
C VAL A 144 26.26 -16.38 -10.51
N PHE A 145 27.01 -15.46 -9.90
CA PHE A 145 27.05 -15.32 -8.45
C PHE A 145 25.67 -15.02 -7.85
N MET A 146 24.91 -14.09 -8.46
CA MET A 146 23.55 -13.80 -8.01
C MET A 146 22.60 -15.01 -8.16
N LYS A 147 22.79 -15.85 -9.18
CA LYS A 147 22.06 -17.11 -9.33
C LYS A 147 22.42 -18.14 -8.25
N SER A 148 23.68 -18.19 -7.83
CA SER A 148 24.11 -18.99 -6.67
C SER A 148 23.46 -18.49 -5.37
N PHE A 149 23.36 -17.17 -5.19
CA PHE A 149 22.66 -16.59 -4.04
C PHE A 149 21.16 -16.96 -4.04
N GLU A 150 20.48 -16.86 -5.19
CA GLU A 150 19.10 -17.32 -5.34
C GLU A 150 18.92 -18.80 -4.98
N LYS A 151 19.85 -19.66 -5.40
CA LYS A 151 19.83 -21.10 -5.10
C LYS A 151 20.05 -21.36 -3.61
N TRP A 152 20.95 -20.62 -2.97
CA TRP A 152 21.18 -20.70 -1.53
C TRP A 152 19.96 -20.28 -0.70
N LEU A 153 19.17 -19.32 -1.20
CA LEU A 153 17.84 -18.96 -0.66
C LEU A 153 16.77 -20.03 -0.92
N GLY A 154 17.13 -21.32 -1.07
CA GLY A 154 16.23 -22.46 -1.29
C GLY A 154 14.91 -22.35 -0.51
N ASP A 155 13.81 -22.88 -1.02
CA ASP A 155 12.36 -22.76 -0.72
C ASP A 155 11.73 -21.51 -0.05
N LYS A 156 12.49 -20.53 0.39
CA LYS A 156 12.00 -19.26 0.94
C LYS A 156 11.54 -18.35 -0.21
N LYS A 157 10.40 -18.67 -0.83
CA LYS A 157 9.84 -18.01 -2.02
C LYS A 157 9.89 -16.49 -1.94
N THR A 158 9.44 -15.91 -0.83
CA THR A 158 9.47 -14.46 -0.60
C THR A 158 10.89 -13.90 -0.54
N ALA A 159 11.80 -14.54 0.19
CA ALA A 159 13.20 -14.10 0.27
C ALA A 159 13.90 -14.20 -1.08
N ARG A 160 13.67 -15.30 -1.81
CA ARG A 160 14.22 -15.51 -3.15
C ARG A 160 13.72 -14.48 -4.16
N SER A 161 12.46 -14.06 -4.05
CA SER A 161 11.89 -12.99 -4.86
C SER A 161 12.46 -11.63 -4.48
N VAL A 162 12.51 -11.30 -3.18
CA VAL A 162 12.79 -9.94 -2.70
C VAL A 162 14.30 -9.64 -2.54
N TYR A 163 15.06 -10.52 -1.89
CA TYR A 163 16.44 -10.19 -1.48
C TYR A 163 17.37 -9.92 -2.67
N PRO A 164 17.38 -10.72 -3.75
CA PRO A 164 18.23 -10.42 -4.90
C PRO A 164 17.89 -9.09 -5.58
N GLN A 165 16.62 -8.67 -5.55
CA GLN A 165 16.21 -7.34 -6.02
C GLN A 165 16.81 -6.22 -5.16
N LEU A 166 16.78 -6.37 -3.84
CA LEU A 166 17.32 -5.38 -2.90
C LEU A 166 18.84 -5.28 -2.99
N ILE A 167 19.55 -6.42 -3.11
CA ILE A 167 21.00 -6.43 -3.34
C ILE A 167 21.35 -5.77 -4.67
N LYS A 168 20.61 -6.07 -5.76
CA LYS A 168 20.80 -5.40 -7.05
C LYS A 168 20.59 -3.88 -6.95
N ARG A 169 19.66 -3.41 -6.12
CA ARG A 169 19.46 -1.97 -5.89
C ARG A 169 20.66 -1.32 -5.20
N ILE A 170 21.18 -1.95 -4.14
CA ILE A 170 22.40 -1.47 -3.46
C ILE A 170 23.56 -1.41 -4.46
N PHE A 171 23.75 -2.48 -5.24
CA PHE A 171 24.77 -2.53 -6.30
C PHE A 171 24.62 -1.38 -7.31
N ASN A 172 23.41 -1.16 -7.83
CA ASN A 172 23.15 -0.10 -8.81
C ASN A 172 23.36 1.30 -8.21
N SER A 173 23.00 1.50 -6.94
CA SER A 173 23.26 2.75 -6.22
C SER A 173 24.77 2.99 -6.08
N ALA A 174 25.55 1.96 -5.72
CA ALA A 174 27.00 2.04 -5.69
C ALA A 174 27.54 2.40 -7.07
N LYS A 175 27.10 1.70 -8.11
CA LYS A 175 27.53 1.93 -9.50
C LYS A 175 27.29 3.38 -9.91
N GLN A 176 26.09 3.90 -9.62
CA GLN A 176 25.76 5.28 -9.92
C GLN A 176 26.69 6.25 -9.19
N ARG A 177 26.90 6.08 -7.88
CA ARG A 177 27.75 6.98 -7.09
C ARG A 177 29.19 7.03 -7.58
N TYR A 178 29.81 5.86 -7.79
CA TYR A 178 31.24 5.77 -8.09
C TYR A 178 31.56 5.99 -9.57
N ASN A 179 30.67 5.61 -10.49
CA ASN A 179 30.93 5.81 -11.92
C ASN A 179 30.56 7.23 -12.43
N GLU A 180 29.94 8.07 -11.60
CA GLU A 180 29.71 9.50 -11.87
C GLU A 180 30.96 10.38 -11.64
N GLY A 181 32.11 9.80 -11.25
CA GLY A 181 33.38 10.54 -11.16
C GLY A 181 33.48 11.52 -9.99
N ARG A 182 32.59 11.41 -8.99
CA ARG A 182 32.58 12.28 -7.79
C ARG A 182 33.53 11.82 -6.68
N GLU A 183 33.95 10.56 -6.71
CA GLU A 183 34.89 9.97 -5.74
C GLU A 183 36.04 9.31 -6.49
N ASP A 184 37.26 9.47 -5.98
CA ASP A 184 38.47 9.11 -6.71
C ASP A 184 38.68 7.59 -6.86
N ASN A 185 39.15 7.20 -8.05
CA ASN A 185 39.80 5.93 -8.40
C ASN A 185 39.02 4.61 -8.18
N LYS A 186 37.70 4.66 -7.95
CA LYS A 186 36.85 3.46 -7.81
C LYS A 186 35.86 3.34 -8.97
N VAL A 187 35.75 2.15 -9.55
CA VAL A 187 34.84 1.90 -10.68
C VAL A 187 34.14 0.56 -10.52
N ILE A 188 32.83 0.53 -10.82
CA ILE A 188 32.00 -0.68 -10.77
C ILE A 188 31.56 -1.10 -12.18
N LYS A 189 31.83 -2.38 -12.51
CA LYS A 189 31.46 -3.03 -13.77
C LYS A 189 29.95 -3.17 -13.94
N ARG A 190 29.48 -3.32 -15.18
CA ARG A 190 28.08 -3.59 -15.56
C ARG A 190 27.70 -5.08 -15.39
N THR A 191 28.28 -5.78 -14.42
CA THR A 191 28.14 -7.24 -14.23
C THR A 191 26.69 -7.71 -14.01
N LEU A 192 25.81 -6.83 -13.52
CA LEU A 192 24.39 -7.12 -13.25
C LEU A 192 23.41 -6.50 -14.25
N GLU A 193 23.87 -5.97 -15.38
CA GLU A 193 23.01 -5.35 -16.39
C GLU A 193 21.92 -6.33 -16.89
N PHE A 194 22.35 -7.51 -17.33
CA PHE A 194 21.46 -8.57 -17.83
C PHE A 194 20.98 -9.53 -16.75
N TYR A 195 21.27 -9.24 -15.48
CA TYR A 195 20.74 -10.01 -14.37
C TYR A 195 19.30 -9.60 -14.08
N ARG A 196 18.34 -10.51 -14.26
CA ARG A 196 16.94 -10.30 -13.88
C ARG A 196 16.68 -11.11 -12.60
N PRO A 197 16.38 -10.44 -11.47
CA PRO A 197 15.95 -11.11 -10.25
C PRO A 197 14.71 -11.98 -10.52
N PRO A 198 14.56 -13.13 -9.86
CA PRO A 198 13.44 -14.02 -10.09
C PRO A 198 12.17 -13.36 -9.57
N HIS A 199 11.08 -13.48 -10.35
CA HIS A 199 9.74 -13.20 -9.88
C HIS A 199 9.13 -14.53 -9.43
N VAL A 200 9.14 -14.77 -8.13
CA VAL A 200 8.43 -15.93 -7.56
C VAL A 200 7.04 -15.47 -7.18
N GLU A 201 6.03 -15.99 -7.85
CA GLU A 201 4.64 -15.79 -7.46
C GLU A 201 4.41 -16.42 -6.09
N VAL A 202 4.24 -15.57 -5.08
CA VAL A 202 3.75 -15.98 -3.78
C VAL A 202 2.25 -15.70 -3.80
N GLN A 203 1.45 -16.74 -4.00
CA GLN A 203 0.01 -16.62 -3.78
C GLN A 203 -0.18 -16.24 -2.32
N THR A 204 -0.60 -15.00 -2.07
CA THR A 204 -1.08 -14.61 -0.75
C THR A 204 -2.35 -15.38 -0.46
N GLU A 205 -2.36 -16.10 0.66
CA GLU A 205 -3.56 -16.78 1.15
C GLU A 205 -4.77 -15.84 1.12
N LYS A 206 -5.93 -16.38 0.74
CA LYS A 206 -7.18 -15.64 0.79
C LYS A 206 -7.54 -15.43 2.26
N ARG A 207 -7.39 -14.19 2.74
CA ARG A 207 -7.67 -13.78 4.13
C ARG A 207 -9.06 -13.21 4.34
N ALA A 208 -9.86 -13.12 3.28
CA ALA A 208 -11.22 -12.60 3.37
C ALA A 208 -12.08 -13.61 4.12
N LEU A 209 -12.77 -13.12 5.14
CA LEU A 209 -13.70 -13.88 5.96
C LEU A 209 -15.12 -13.71 5.40
N PRO A 210 -15.95 -14.75 5.48
CA PRO A 210 -17.38 -14.68 5.23
C PRO A 210 -18.11 -13.66 6.13
N VAL A 211 -19.28 -13.18 5.67
CA VAL A 211 -20.12 -12.18 6.37
C VAL A 211 -20.55 -12.65 7.77
N ASP A 212 -20.94 -13.90 7.89
CA ASP A 212 -21.34 -14.56 9.13
C ASP A 212 -20.21 -14.53 10.17
N ILE A 213 -18.96 -14.77 9.77
CA ILE A 213 -17.81 -14.64 10.67
C ILE A 213 -17.58 -13.20 11.10
N ILE A 214 -17.75 -12.22 10.21
CA ILE A 214 -17.63 -10.79 10.58
C ILE A 214 -18.68 -10.41 11.62
N ARG A 215 -19.92 -10.88 11.45
CA ARG A 215 -21.02 -10.69 12.40
C ARG A 215 -20.73 -11.38 13.73
N ALA A 216 -20.24 -12.62 13.69
CA ALA A 216 -19.88 -13.39 14.88
C ALA A 216 -18.79 -12.67 15.69
N ILE A 217 -17.73 -12.19 15.03
CA ILE A 217 -16.68 -11.40 15.69
C ILE A 217 -17.28 -10.18 16.38
N ALA A 218 -18.10 -9.38 15.68
CA ALA A 218 -18.66 -8.15 16.24
C ALA A 218 -19.62 -8.37 17.42
N ASN A 219 -20.27 -9.54 17.47
CA ASN A 219 -21.24 -9.90 18.51
C ASN A 219 -20.67 -10.69 19.69
N LEU A 220 -19.38 -11.03 19.68
CA LEU A 220 -18.76 -11.70 20.82
C LEU A 220 -18.91 -10.85 22.08
N PRO A 221 -19.42 -11.41 23.20
CA PRO A 221 -19.57 -10.67 24.44
C PRO A 221 -18.21 -10.24 24.99
N ASP A 222 -18.22 -9.17 25.79
CA ASP A 222 -17.05 -8.78 26.59
C ASP A 222 -16.67 -9.94 27.52
N ASP A 223 -15.36 -10.15 27.72
CA ASP A 223 -14.90 -11.25 28.56
C ASP A 223 -15.28 -10.99 30.03
N PRO A 224 -16.06 -11.87 30.68
CA PRO A 224 -16.49 -11.68 32.06
C PRO A 224 -15.32 -11.70 33.05
N GLU A 225 -14.17 -12.28 32.67
CA GLU A 225 -12.94 -12.29 33.48
C GLU A 225 -12.11 -11.02 33.30
N GLY A 226 -12.59 -10.04 32.52
CA GLY A 226 -11.91 -8.74 32.33
C GLY A 226 -10.65 -8.82 31.47
N ARG A 227 -10.53 -9.84 30.59
CA ARG A 227 -9.42 -9.95 29.63
C ARG A 227 -9.49 -8.88 28.54
N THR A 228 -8.97 -7.71 28.86
CA THR A 228 -9.03 -6.47 28.07
C THR A 228 -8.49 -6.55 26.62
N ILE A 229 -7.61 -7.50 26.32
CA ILE A 229 -6.92 -7.55 25.01
C ILE A 229 -7.79 -8.18 23.92
N ALA A 230 -8.58 -9.21 24.24
CA ALA A 230 -9.46 -9.86 23.25
C ALA A 230 -10.61 -8.92 22.86
N ASP A 231 -11.22 -8.26 23.84
CA ASP A 231 -12.28 -7.26 23.62
C ASP A 231 -11.76 -6.07 22.82
N LEU A 232 -10.57 -5.54 23.18
CA LEU A 232 -9.91 -4.50 22.39
C LEU A 232 -9.65 -4.96 20.95
N ALA A 233 -9.15 -6.18 20.76
CA ALA A 233 -8.84 -6.70 19.44
C ALA A 233 -10.09 -6.88 18.57
N ARG A 234 -11.17 -7.42 19.15
CA ARG A 234 -12.50 -7.52 18.52
C ARG A 234 -12.99 -6.13 18.10
N ASP A 235 -13.01 -5.18 19.03
CA ASP A 235 -13.55 -3.85 18.77
C ASP A 235 -12.73 -3.09 17.72
N VAL A 236 -11.40 -3.16 17.80
CA VAL A 236 -10.50 -2.52 16.82
C VAL A 236 -10.62 -3.18 15.44
N PHE A 237 -10.88 -4.49 15.37
CA PHE A 237 -11.18 -5.19 14.12
C PHE A 237 -12.50 -4.72 13.51
N THR A 238 -13.56 -4.62 14.30
CA THR A 238 -14.86 -4.10 13.87
C THR A 238 -14.76 -2.64 13.42
N ILE A 239 -14.06 -1.79 14.19
CA ILE A 239 -13.75 -0.40 13.82
C ILE A 239 -13.02 -0.37 12.48
N SER A 240 -12.00 -1.21 12.28
CA SER A 240 -11.25 -1.28 11.03
C SER A 240 -12.16 -1.61 9.86
N PHE A 241 -13.01 -2.65 9.99
CA PHE A 241 -13.95 -3.06 8.96
C PHE A 241 -14.90 -1.92 8.59
N MET A 242 -15.54 -1.30 9.58
CA MET A 242 -16.49 -0.19 9.39
C MET A 242 -15.83 1.11 8.91
N LEU A 243 -14.51 1.25 9.07
CA LEU A 243 -13.72 2.35 8.53
C LEU A 243 -12.98 1.92 7.26
N MET A 244 -13.66 1.22 6.34
CA MET A 244 -13.13 0.82 5.03
C MET A 244 -11.81 0.03 5.11
N GLY A 245 -11.65 -0.80 6.14
CA GLY A 245 -10.45 -1.62 6.35
C GLY A 245 -9.21 -0.81 6.70
N THR A 246 -9.34 0.24 7.52
CA THR A 246 -8.23 1.10 7.96
C THR A 246 -7.18 0.29 8.75
N ASN A 247 -5.88 0.41 8.44
CA ASN A 247 -4.84 -0.36 9.13
C ASN A 247 -4.58 0.18 10.55
N THR A 248 -3.99 -0.62 11.44
CA THR A 248 -3.69 -0.19 12.82
C THR A 248 -2.85 1.08 12.92
N ILE A 249 -1.84 1.24 12.05
CA ILE A 249 -1.00 2.45 12.03
C ILE A 249 -1.80 3.70 11.65
N ASP A 250 -2.80 3.54 10.79
CA ASP A 250 -3.66 4.62 10.32
C ASP A 250 -4.72 4.96 11.39
N LEU A 251 -5.20 3.97 12.15
CA LEU A 251 -6.12 4.17 13.29
C LEU A 251 -5.52 5.04 14.41
N LEU A 252 -4.20 5.00 14.60
CA LEU A 252 -3.48 5.85 15.57
C LEU A 252 -3.47 7.33 15.18
N GLU A 253 -3.65 7.62 13.89
CA GLU A 253 -3.57 8.97 13.31
C GLU A 253 -4.94 9.54 12.90
N CYS A 254 -6.02 8.79 13.13
CA CYS A 254 -7.38 9.24 12.83
C CYS A 254 -7.74 10.49 13.63
N LYS A 255 -8.16 11.54 12.93
CA LYS A 255 -8.61 12.81 13.50
C LYS A 255 -10.02 13.14 13.04
N TRP A 256 -10.73 13.93 13.83
CA TRP A 256 -11.95 14.57 13.35
C TRP A 256 -11.60 15.72 12.41
N ASP A 257 -12.39 15.89 11.35
CA ASP A 257 -12.42 17.14 10.60
C ASP A 257 -13.42 18.13 11.24
N GLY A 258 -13.48 19.36 10.73
CA GLY A 258 -14.40 20.38 11.22
C GLY A 258 -15.89 20.12 10.91
N ARG A 259 -16.22 19.02 10.23
CA ARG A 259 -17.57 18.62 9.81
C ARG A 259 -18.04 17.32 10.47
N GLY A 260 -17.25 16.75 11.38
CA GLY A 260 -17.58 15.51 12.08
C GLY A 260 -17.22 14.23 11.32
N ASN A 261 -16.42 14.29 10.26
CA ASN A 261 -15.86 13.11 9.59
C ASN A 261 -14.53 12.70 10.22
N ILE A 262 -14.20 11.41 10.08
CA ILE A 262 -12.91 10.84 10.44
C ILE A 262 -11.97 11.02 9.26
N THR A 263 -10.73 11.43 9.51
CA THR A 263 -9.75 11.64 8.45
C THR A 263 -8.34 11.27 8.88
N TYR A 264 -7.58 10.73 7.93
CA TYR A 264 -6.16 10.40 8.10
C TYR A 264 -5.44 10.38 6.73
N ASP A 265 -4.12 10.43 6.79
CA ASP A 265 -3.24 10.33 5.62
C ASP A 265 -2.58 8.95 5.65
N ARG A 266 -2.89 8.10 4.65
CA ARG A 266 -2.52 6.68 4.71
C ARG A 266 -1.00 6.51 4.81
N ALA A 267 -0.54 5.97 5.94
CA ALA A 267 0.87 5.86 6.28
C ALA A 267 1.70 5.14 5.20
N LYS A 268 1.15 4.14 4.52
CA LYS A 268 1.85 3.39 3.46
C LYS A 268 2.28 4.28 2.28
N THR A 269 1.51 5.33 1.96
CA THR A 269 1.64 6.04 0.68
C THR A 269 1.72 7.56 0.81
N LYS A 270 1.46 8.13 1.99
CA LYS A 270 1.39 9.59 2.20
C LYS A 270 2.65 10.36 1.79
N ASP A 271 3.83 9.79 1.99
CA ASP A 271 5.10 10.47 1.71
C ASP A 271 5.45 10.50 0.20
N ARG A 272 4.75 9.70 -0.62
CA ARG A 272 5.04 9.54 -2.05
C ARG A 272 3.96 10.10 -2.96
N ARG A 273 2.80 10.45 -2.41
CA ARG A 273 1.67 10.97 -3.18
C ARG A 273 1.51 12.47 -2.93
N PRO A 274 1.26 13.27 -3.97
CA PRO A 274 1.05 14.71 -3.81
C PRO A 274 -0.22 15.05 -3.01
N ASP A 275 -1.22 14.16 -3.00
CA ASP A 275 -2.46 14.28 -2.22
C ASP A 275 -2.33 13.73 -0.78
N HIS A 276 -1.11 13.40 -0.35
CA HIS A 276 -0.80 12.75 0.93
C HIS A 276 -1.55 11.43 1.18
N ALA A 277 -2.17 10.82 0.16
CA ALA A 277 -3.07 9.69 0.34
C ALA A 277 -4.16 9.96 1.40
N ARG A 278 -4.70 11.18 1.42
CA ARG A 278 -5.79 11.59 2.30
C ARG A 278 -7.03 10.71 2.09
N ILE A 279 -7.74 10.38 3.17
CA ILE A 279 -9.09 9.84 3.13
C ILE A 279 -9.99 10.53 4.15
N VAL A 280 -11.26 10.68 3.81
CA VAL A 280 -12.31 11.23 4.67
C VAL A 280 -13.46 10.22 4.75
N ILE A 281 -13.78 9.80 5.96
CA ILE A 281 -14.78 8.78 6.26
C ILE A 281 -15.86 9.39 7.16
N SER A 282 -17.10 9.41 6.69
CA SER A 282 -18.26 9.76 7.50
C SER A 282 -18.57 8.58 8.43
N PRO A 283 -18.58 8.78 9.77
CA PRO A 283 -18.83 7.68 10.70
C PRO A 283 -20.28 7.19 10.60
N HIS A 284 -20.46 5.89 10.46
CA HIS A 284 -21.78 5.27 10.51
C HIS A 284 -22.37 5.34 11.93
N PRO A 285 -23.70 5.54 12.11
CA PRO A 285 -24.33 5.54 13.44
C PRO A 285 -24.00 4.30 14.30
N LEU A 286 -23.97 3.11 13.67
CA LEU A 286 -23.61 1.84 14.34
C LEU A 286 -22.18 1.82 14.90
N LEU A 287 -21.28 2.69 14.40
CA LEU A 287 -19.90 2.79 14.89
C LEU A 287 -19.77 3.71 16.11
N LEU A 288 -20.76 4.58 16.37
CA LEU A 288 -20.70 5.59 17.42
C LEU A 288 -20.47 5.01 18.83
N PRO A 289 -21.06 3.86 19.23
CA PRO A 289 -20.77 3.26 20.53
C PRO A 289 -19.28 2.92 20.72
N LEU A 290 -18.64 2.35 19.70
CA LEU A 290 -17.21 2.02 19.73
C LEU A 290 -16.34 3.28 19.70
N ILE A 291 -16.71 4.29 18.90
CA ILE A 291 -16.05 5.59 18.92
C ILE A 291 -16.13 6.23 20.32
N LYS A 292 -17.28 6.13 21.00
CA LYS A 292 -17.45 6.64 22.36
C LYS A 292 -16.57 5.87 23.36
N LYS A 293 -16.53 4.53 23.27
CA LYS A 293 -15.72 3.64 24.11
C LYS A 293 -14.22 3.99 24.03
N TYR A 294 -13.72 4.25 22.82
CA TYR A 294 -12.30 4.54 22.57
C TYR A 294 -11.99 6.02 22.32
N ARG A 295 -12.86 6.94 22.72
CA ARG A 295 -12.71 8.37 22.42
C ARG A 295 -11.43 8.92 23.03
N CYS A 296 -10.68 9.70 22.26
CA CYS A 296 -9.59 10.50 22.83
C CYS A 296 -10.15 11.69 23.64
N THR A 297 -9.88 11.70 24.94
CA THR A 297 -10.19 12.82 25.85
C THR A 297 -8.97 13.67 26.21
N ARG A 298 -7.76 13.15 25.99
CA ARG A 298 -6.54 13.66 26.64
C ARG A 298 -5.93 14.92 25.99
N HIS A 299 -6.29 15.28 24.75
CA HIS A 299 -5.88 16.55 24.13
C HIS A 299 -6.87 17.03 23.05
N LYS A 300 -7.91 17.78 23.45
CA LYS A 300 -8.93 18.32 22.52
C LYS A 300 -8.33 19.07 21.31
N LYS A 301 -7.20 19.78 21.50
CA LYS A 301 -6.51 20.54 20.44
C LYS A 301 -5.95 19.68 19.29
N LYS A 302 -5.62 18.41 19.53
CA LYS A 302 -5.06 17.52 18.48
C LYS A 302 -6.13 16.78 17.69
N ASN A 303 -7.39 16.86 18.14
CA ASN A 303 -8.57 16.34 17.49
C ASN A 303 -8.52 14.85 17.08
N TYR A 304 -7.75 14.01 17.78
CA TYR A 304 -7.75 12.57 17.53
C TYR A 304 -9.12 11.95 17.82
N VAL A 305 -9.53 10.98 17.00
CA VAL A 305 -10.78 10.23 17.19
C VAL A 305 -10.61 9.23 18.33
N PHE A 306 -9.59 8.38 18.21
CA PHE A 306 -9.34 7.27 19.13
C PHE A 306 -8.20 7.58 20.09
N CYS A 307 -8.25 7.00 21.29
CA CYS A 307 -7.21 7.13 22.32
C CYS A 307 -6.01 6.19 22.13
N PHE A 308 -5.98 5.40 21.05
CA PHE A 308 -4.97 4.35 20.83
C PHE A 308 -3.52 4.87 20.85
N ASN A 309 -3.26 6.06 20.32
CA ASN A 309 -1.92 6.68 20.33
C ASN A 309 -1.48 7.19 21.71
N TYR A 310 -2.39 7.22 22.69
CA TYR A 310 -2.08 7.47 24.10
C TYR A 310 -1.96 6.16 24.89
N MET A 311 -2.66 5.11 24.47
CA MET A 311 -2.55 3.78 25.07
C MET A 311 -1.24 3.08 24.68
N TYR A 312 -0.76 3.33 23.46
CA TYR A 312 0.41 2.66 22.90
C TYR A 312 1.44 3.68 22.41
N LYS A 313 2.69 3.51 22.88
CA LYS A 313 3.83 4.37 22.53
C LYS A 313 4.29 4.17 21.08
N ASP A 314 4.14 2.97 20.54
CA ASP A 314 4.65 2.59 19.21
C ASP A 314 3.59 1.82 18.39
N PRO A 315 3.44 2.13 17.08
CA PRO A 315 2.53 1.42 16.19
C PRO A 315 2.77 -0.09 16.07
N THR A 316 4.02 -0.54 16.22
CA THR A 316 4.37 -1.96 16.14
C THR A 316 3.77 -2.73 17.32
N THR A 317 3.90 -2.18 18.53
CA THR A 317 3.37 -2.72 19.78
C THR A 317 1.85 -2.77 19.75
N PHE A 318 1.21 -1.71 19.24
CA PHE A 318 -0.25 -1.70 19.03
C PHE A 318 -0.66 -2.84 18.08
N ASN A 319 -0.04 -2.95 16.91
CA ASN A 319 -0.35 -4.00 15.94
C ASN A 319 -0.14 -5.42 16.51
N GLN A 320 0.95 -5.65 17.24
CA GLN A 320 1.23 -6.94 17.90
C GLN A 320 0.18 -7.28 18.96
N THR A 321 -0.22 -6.29 19.76
CA THR A 321 -1.26 -6.46 20.80
C THR A 321 -2.59 -6.86 20.18
N ILE A 322 -3.01 -6.16 19.12
CA ILE A 322 -4.25 -6.49 18.41
C ILE A 322 -4.18 -7.89 17.79
N ASN A 323 -3.09 -8.26 17.11
CA ASN A 323 -2.98 -9.61 16.54
C ASN A 323 -2.92 -10.70 17.62
N ARG A 324 -2.37 -10.43 18.81
CA ARG A 324 -2.40 -11.36 19.94
C ARG A 324 -3.84 -11.58 20.43
N GLY A 325 -4.61 -10.51 20.60
CA GLY A 325 -6.02 -10.62 20.98
C GLY A 325 -6.86 -11.30 19.89
N LEU A 326 -6.58 -11.03 18.61
CA LEU A 326 -7.31 -11.65 17.51
C LEU A 326 -7.10 -13.15 17.40
N LYS A 327 -5.96 -13.70 17.84
CA LYS A 327 -5.82 -15.16 17.92
C LYS A 327 -6.86 -15.75 18.87
N ILE A 328 -7.10 -15.12 20.02
CA ILE A 328 -8.09 -15.55 21.01
C ILE A 328 -9.51 -15.41 20.43
N VAL A 329 -9.81 -14.28 19.80
CA VAL A 329 -11.09 -14.05 19.10
C VAL A 329 -11.31 -15.10 18.01
N GLY A 330 -10.27 -15.40 17.24
CA GLY A 330 -10.26 -16.38 16.15
C GLY A 330 -10.64 -17.78 16.63
N GLU A 331 -10.06 -18.25 17.74
CA GLU A 331 -10.45 -19.54 18.34
C GLU A 331 -11.95 -19.57 18.68
N LYS A 332 -12.51 -18.47 19.23
CA LYS A 332 -13.94 -18.40 19.60
C LYS A 332 -14.89 -18.46 18.40
N VAL A 333 -14.45 -18.03 17.21
CA VAL A 333 -15.30 -17.99 15.99
C VAL A 333 -14.90 -19.03 14.95
N GLY A 334 -14.07 -20.01 15.31
CA GLY A 334 -13.65 -21.08 14.40
C GLY A 334 -12.66 -20.66 13.30
N VAL A 335 -11.97 -19.52 13.47
CA VAL A 335 -10.93 -19.03 12.55
C VAL A 335 -9.60 -18.91 13.32
N PRO A 336 -8.91 -20.03 13.57
CA PRO A 336 -7.64 -20.01 14.27
C PRO A 336 -6.62 -19.16 13.51
N LEU A 337 -5.71 -18.52 14.26
CA LEU A 337 -4.69 -17.60 13.71
C LEU A 337 -5.24 -16.36 12.99
N LEU A 338 -6.46 -15.92 13.31
CA LEU A 338 -7.04 -14.69 12.79
C LEU A 338 -6.07 -13.50 12.90
N GLN A 339 -5.85 -12.84 11.76
CA GLN A 339 -4.96 -11.68 11.63
C GLN A 339 -5.75 -10.41 11.39
N PHE A 340 -5.23 -9.27 11.86
CA PHE A 340 -5.91 -7.98 11.71
C PHE A 340 -6.17 -7.60 10.26
N TYR A 341 -5.26 -7.96 9.34
CA TYR A 341 -5.40 -7.63 7.92
C TYR A 341 -6.60 -8.32 7.27
N ALA A 342 -7.17 -9.36 7.89
CA ALA A 342 -8.40 -9.99 7.44
C ALA A 342 -9.55 -8.96 7.40
N ALA A 343 -9.67 -8.03 8.34
CA ALA A 343 -10.73 -7.00 8.34
C ALA A 343 -10.81 -6.25 7.00
N ARG A 344 -9.65 -5.83 6.49
CA ARG A 344 -9.54 -5.10 5.22
C ARG A 344 -9.84 -5.97 4.00
N HIS A 345 -9.39 -7.22 4.01
CA HIS A 345 -9.68 -8.18 2.94
C HIS A 345 -11.16 -8.54 2.91
N SER A 346 -11.74 -8.88 4.06
CA SER A 346 -13.16 -9.17 4.20
C SER A 346 -13.99 -7.97 3.78
N MET A 347 -13.67 -6.75 4.24
CA MET A 347 -14.39 -5.54 3.84
C MET A 347 -14.43 -5.39 2.31
N ALA A 348 -13.29 -5.53 1.64
CA ALA A 348 -13.21 -5.37 0.19
C ALA A 348 -13.94 -6.48 -0.58
N THR A 349 -13.80 -7.73 -0.13
CA THR A 349 -14.49 -8.88 -0.73
C THR A 349 -15.99 -8.77 -0.53
N ILE A 350 -16.43 -8.44 0.69
CA ILE A 350 -17.83 -8.31 1.07
C ILE A 350 -18.52 -7.16 0.33
N ALA A 351 -17.81 -6.02 0.20
CA ALA A 351 -18.28 -4.88 -0.56
C ALA A 351 -18.60 -5.26 -2.01
N TYR A 352 -17.69 -5.99 -2.66
CA TYR A 352 -17.80 -6.30 -4.08
C TYR A 352 -18.78 -7.44 -4.37
N ASN A 353 -18.65 -8.57 -3.67
CA ASN A 353 -19.38 -9.79 -4.01
C ASN A 353 -20.81 -9.78 -3.44
N GLU A 354 -21.01 -9.27 -2.23
CA GLU A 354 -22.28 -9.39 -1.51
C GLU A 354 -23.04 -8.05 -1.41
N ALA A 355 -22.36 -6.92 -1.23
CA ALA A 355 -23.01 -5.60 -1.12
C ALA A 355 -23.25 -4.89 -2.47
N GLY A 356 -22.80 -5.49 -3.58
CA GLY A 356 -22.98 -4.97 -4.94
C GLY A 356 -22.31 -3.61 -5.17
N ILE A 357 -21.16 -3.38 -4.52
CA ILE A 357 -20.35 -2.16 -4.71
C ILE A 357 -19.37 -2.43 -5.83
N ASP A 358 -19.29 -1.54 -6.83
CA ASP A 358 -18.41 -1.75 -7.97
C ASP A 358 -16.93 -1.78 -7.56
N LYS A 359 -16.14 -2.57 -8.31
CA LYS A 359 -14.72 -2.79 -8.03
C LYS A 359 -13.91 -1.50 -7.99
N PHE A 360 -14.27 -0.50 -8.80
CA PHE A 360 -13.57 0.78 -8.83
C PHE A 360 -13.81 1.56 -7.52
N THR A 361 -15.04 1.61 -7.02
CA THR A 361 -15.36 2.15 -5.69
C THR A 361 -14.61 1.41 -4.58
N VAL A 362 -14.53 0.08 -4.63
CA VAL A 362 -13.76 -0.69 -3.64
C VAL A 362 -12.26 -0.32 -3.67
N HIS A 363 -11.68 -0.10 -4.86
CA HIS A 363 -10.30 0.39 -4.96
C HIS A 363 -10.11 1.78 -4.34
N GLU A 364 -11.09 2.67 -4.50
CA GLU A 364 -11.08 4.00 -3.87
C GLU A 364 -11.29 3.94 -2.35
N MET A 365 -12.18 3.08 -1.84
CA MET A 365 -12.35 2.81 -0.41
C MET A 365 -11.02 2.32 0.21
N LEU A 366 -10.29 1.49 -0.52
CA LEU A 366 -8.95 1.04 -0.13
C LEU A 366 -7.86 2.11 -0.35
N ASN A 367 -8.19 3.27 -0.89
CA ASN A 367 -7.26 4.36 -1.18
C ASN A 367 -6.08 3.88 -2.06
N HIS A 368 -6.40 3.06 -3.07
CA HIS A 368 -5.48 2.55 -4.07
C HIS A 368 -5.44 3.49 -5.28
N LYS A 369 -4.26 3.74 -5.85
CA LYS A 369 -4.16 4.36 -7.18
C LYS A 369 -4.50 3.33 -8.24
N VAL A 370 -5.51 3.59 -9.06
CA VAL A 370 -5.82 2.81 -10.25
C VAL A 370 -4.98 3.38 -11.40
N GLN A 371 -4.07 2.58 -11.97
CA GLN A 371 -3.06 3.05 -12.94
C GLN A 371 -3.68 3.74 -14.17
N VAL A 372 -4.86 3.27 -14.59
CA VAL A 372 -5.60 3.77 -15.77
C VAL A 372 -6.03 5.25 -15.62
N PHE A 373 -6.16 5.76 -14.39
CA PHE A 373 -6.66 7.13 -14.12
C PHE A 373 -5.61 8.08 -13.55
N THR A 374 -4.33 7.74 -13.65
CA THR A 374 -3.25 8.54 -13.03
C THR A 374 -3.21 9.98 -13.58
N VAL A 375 -3.53 10.17 -14.86
CA VAL A 375 -3.57 11.49 -15.52
C VAL A 375 -4.85 12.25 -15.17
N THR A 376 -6.01 11.59 -15.17
CA THR A 376 -7.32 12.21 -14.92
C THR A 376 -7.48 12.70 -13.48
N ASN A 377 -6.90 11.99 -12.51
CA ASN A 377 -6.95 12.36 -11.09
C ASN A 377 -6.17 13.63 -10.74
N MET A 378 -5.37 14.19 -11.66
CA MET A 378 -4.67 15.47 -11.42
C MET A 378 -5.61 16.69 -11.53
N TYR A 379 -6.75 16.55 -12.22
CA TYR A 379 -7.63 17.66 -12.59
C TYR A 379 -8.99 17.64 -11.89
N ILE A 380 -9.28 16.58 -11.12
CA ILE A 380 -10.57 16.38 -10.46
C ILE A 380 -10.38 16.58 -8.95
N ARG A 381 -11.17 17.46 -8.35
CA ARG A 381 -11.22 17.60 -6.89
C ARG A 381 -11.66 16.27 -6.29
N GLN A 382 -10.87 15.76 -5.35
CA GLN A 382 -11.18 14.51 -4.68
C GLN A 382 -12.49 14.64 -3.88
N ASP A 383 -13.49 13.85 -4.27
CA ASP A 383 -14.76 13.71 -3.56
C ASP A 383 -14.81 12.33 -2.89
N PHE A 384 -15.17 12.33 -1.61
CA PHE A 384 -15.28 11.11 -0.80
C PHE A 384 -16.74 10.65 -0.62
N SER A 385 -17.72 11.37 -1.17
CA SER A 385 -19.15 11.05 -1.04
C SER A 385 -19.45 9.61 -1.49
N ARG A 386 -18.96 9.24 -2.68
CA ARG A 386 -19.16 7.92 -3.30
C ARG A 386 -18.68 6.76 -2.44
N ILE A 387 -17.46 6.86 -1.91
CA ILE A 387 -16.91 5.80 -1.05
C ILE A 387 -17.64 5.72 0.29
N ASN A 388 -18.12 6.87 0.81
CA ASN A 388 -18.87 6.92 2.07
C ASN A 388 -20.28 6.32 1.90
N ASP A 389 -21.00 6.68 0.84
CA ASP A 389 -22.30 6.07 0.53
C ASP A 389 -22.16 4.54 0.34
N ALA A 390 -21.09 4.09 -0.32
CA ALA A 390 -20.78 2.66 -0.45
C ALA A 390 -20.47 2.00 0.90
N ASN A 391 -19.70 2.65 1.77
CA ASN A 391 -19.39 2.13 3.11
C ASN A 391 -20.64 2.07 4.01
N PHE A 392 -21.55 3.04 3.90
CA PHE A 392 -22.86 2.98 4.58
C PHE A 392 -23.67 1.77 4.11
N ARG A 393 -23.79 1.55 2.79
CA ARG A 393 -24.46 0.36 2.22
C ARG A 393 -23.85 -0.94 2.73
N LEU A 394 -22.52 -1.03 2.75
CA LEU A 394 -21.80 -2.21 3.26
C LEU A 394 -22.09 -2.46 4.74
N ILE A 395 -21.97 -1.42 5.57
CA ILE A 395 -22.20 -1.53 7.02
C ILE A 395 -23.65 -1.94 7.30
N ASN A 396 -24.61 -1.37 6.58
CA ASN A 396 -26.01 -1.71 6.70
C ASN A 396 -26.28 -3.18 6.35
N TYR A 397 -25.76 -3.62 5.21
CA TYR A 397 -25.83 -5.02 4.79
C TYR A 397 -25.25 -5.99 5.83
N VAL A 398 -24.11 -5.64 6.45
CA VAL A 398 -23.43 -6.52 7.39
C VAL A 398 -24.06 -6.47 8.79
N PHE A 399 -24.47 -5.31 9.29
CA PHE A 399 -24.74 -5.09 10.72
C PHE A 399 -26.15 -4.61 11.08
N GLU A 400 -26.92 -4.02 10.16
CA GLU A 400 -28.23 -3.38 10.47
C GLU A 400 -29.25 -4.37 11.07
N TYR A 401 -29.25 -5.62 10.62
CA TYR A 401 -30.15 -6.66 11.15
C TYR A 401 -29.67 -7.34 12.44
N HIS A 402 -28.37 -7.31 12.76
CA HIS A 402 -27.82 -8.06 13.91
C HIS A 402 -27.52 -7.21 15.14
N LEU A 403 -27.30 -5.90 14.98
CA LEU A 403 -27.11 -5.02 16.14
C LEU A 403 -28.45 -4.57 16.75
N MET A 404 -29.54 -4.58 15.97
CA MET A 404 -30.89 -4.25 16.44
C MET A 404 -31.53 -5.39 17.26
N SER A 405 -31.13 -6.66 17.04
CA SER A 405 -31.63 -7.79 17.84
C SER A 405 -31.15 -7.71 19.29
N ASN A 406 -29.93 -7.21 19.55
CA ASN A 406 -29.40 -7.08 20.91
C ASN A 406 -30.11 -5.99 21.75
N SER A 407 -30.62 -4.94 21.13
CA SER A 407 -31.47 -3.95 21.80
C SER A 407 -32.87 -4.48 22.13
N ARG A 408 -33.52 -5.20 21.19
CA ARG A 408 -34.85 -5.81 21.42
C ARG A 408 -34.82 -7.02 22.36
N LEU A 409 -33.73 -7.81 22.38
CA LEU A 409 -33.56 -8.95 23.29
C LEU A 409 -33.48 -8.49 24.76
N LYS A 410 -32.91 -7.31 25.03
CA LYS A 410 -32.92 -6.67 26.35
C LYS A 410 -34.30 -6.18 26.78
N GLU A 411 -35.11 -5.71 25.83
CA GLU A 411 -36.49 -5.25 26.11
C GLU A 411 -37.49 -6.39 26.30
N LEU A 412 -37.20 -7.58 25.77
CA LEU A 412 -38.05 -8.78 25.86
C LEU A 412 -37.62 -9.79 26.93
N GLY A 413 -36.64 -9.46 27.78
CA GLY A 413 -36.26 -10.29 28.93
C GLY A 413 -35.63 -11.65 28.60
N GLY A 414 -35.08 -11.83 27.40
CA GLY A 414 -34.40 -13.07 26.99
C GLY A 414 -33.03 -13.21 27.66
N LYS A 415 -32.68 -14.41 28.15
CA LYS A 415 -31.36 -14.71 28.72
C LYS A 415 -30.31 -14.89 27.62
N GLU A 416 -29.10 -14.38 27.87
CA GLU A 416 -27.91 -14.62 27.06
C GLU A 416 -27.50 -16.10 27.10
N GLY A 417 -27.26 -16.68 25.93
CA GLY A 417 -26.66 -18.01 25.79
C GLY A 417 -27.62 -19.09 25.31
N ASP A 418 -28.08 -19.00 24.07
CA ASP A 418 -28.27 -20.16 23.19
C ASP A 418 -28.67 -19.65 21.81
N PHE A 419 -27.75 -19.57 20.85
CA PHE A 419 -28.06 -19.59 19.41
C PHE A 419 -26.76 -19.69 18.60
N LEU A 420 -26.02 -20.78 18.79
CA LEU A 420 -24.93 -21.18 17.91
C LEU A 420 -25.17 -22.61 17.45
N THR A 421 -26.20 -22.78 16.62
CA THR A 421 -26.31 -23.78 15.53
C THR A 421 -27.76 -23.80 15.06
N SER A 422 -27.98 -23.72 13.75
CA SER A 422 -29.26 -23.63 13.02
C SER A 422 -29.87 -22.22 12.94
N VAL A 423 -30.62 -21.97 11.85
CA VAL A 423 -31.31 -20.73 11.49
C VAL A 423 -30.44 -19.69 10.80
N HIS A 424 -30.37 -19.72 9.47
CA HIS A 424 -30.47 -18.50 8.64
C HIS A 424 -30.77 -18.78 7.15
N GLU A 425 -30.78 -20.03 6.70
CA GLU A 425 -31.37 -20.36 5.39
C GLU A 425 -32.92 -20.34 5.45
N ASP A 426 -33.51 -20.69 6.60
CA ASP A 426 -34.96 -20.91 6.76
C ASP A 426 -35.72 -19.71 7.36
N MET A 427 -35.17 -18.50 7.27
CA MET A 427 -35.84 -17.29 7.79
C MET A 427 -36.40 -16.45 6.65
N VAL A 428 -37.67 -16.04 6.77
CA VAL A 428 -38.27 -15.03 5.89
C VAL A 428 -37.90 -13.65 6.41
N THR A 429 -37.38 -12.80 5.53
CA THR A 429 -37.00 -11.42 5.84
C THR A 429 -37.84 -10.44 5.04
N PHE A 430 -38.18 -9.31 5.66
CA PHE A 430 -38.98 -8.24 5.06
C PHE A 430 -38.16 -6.96 5.01
N ARG A 431 -38.21 -6.24 3.89
CA ARG A 431 -37.73 -4.86 3.75
C ARG A 431 -38.80 -4.05 3.06
N TYR A 432 -38.90 -2.76 3.34
CA TYR A 432 -39.77 -1.86 2.60
C TYR A 432 -38.98 -0.70 1.99
N TYR A 433 -39.41 -0.25 0.82
CA TYR A 433 -38.83 0.91 0.15
C TYR A 433 -39.91 1.62 -0.66
N VAL A 434 -39.69 2.90 -0.95
CA VAL A 434 -40.61 3.68 -1.79
C VAL A 434 -40.18 3.50 -3.24
N ASP A 435 -41.10 3.05 -4.10
CA ASP A 435 -40.85 2.95 -5.52
C ASP A 435 -41.32 4.26 -6.21
N PRO A 436 -40.40 5.10 -6.71
CA PRO A 436 -40.76 6.36 -7.36
C PRO A 436 -41.53 6.19 -8.67
N LEU A 437 -41.53 4.98 -9.25
CA LEU A 437 -42.28 4.63 -10.45
C LEU A 437 -43.70 4.14 -10.14
N LEU A 438 -43.96 3.70 -8.90
CA LEU A 438 -45.28 3.29 -8.43
C LEU A 438 -46.04 4.51 -7.91
N LYS A 439 -46.62 5.30 -8.82
CA LYS A 439 -47.44 6.47 -8.45
C LYS A 439 -48.91 6.16 -8.52
N HIS A 440 -49.64 6.49 -7.45
CA HIS A 440 -51.10 6.39 -7.40
C HIS A 440 -51.74 7.62 -8.06
N GLU A 441 -53.02 7.50 -8.45
CA GLU A 441 -53.77 8.56 -9.17
C GLU A 441 -53.86 9.87 -8.37
N ASP A 442 -53.75 9.80 -7.04
CA ASP A 442 -53.75 10.93 -6.11
C ASP A 442 -52.36 11.58 -5.93
N GLY A 443 -51.35 11.12 -6.67
CA GLY A 443 -49.99 11.66 -6.66
C GLY A 443 -49.11 11.14 -5.51
N GLN A 444 -49.59 10.18 -4.71
CA GLN A 444 -48.78 9.53 -3.69
C GLN A 444 -47.83 8.48 -4.31
N LEU A 445 -46.70 8.25 -3.64
CA LEU A 445 -45.73 7.23 -3.99
C LEU A 445 -46.04 5.92 -3.26
N GLY A 446 -46.05 4.81 -3.97
CA GLY A 446 -46.30 3.49 -3.42
C GLY A 446 -45.09 2.94 -2.66
N ILE A 447 -45.38 2.19 -1.59
CA ILE A 447 -44.38 1.44 -0.83
C ILE A 447 -44.38 -0.01 -1.32
N CYS A 448 -43.20 -0.52 -1.66
CA CYS A 448 -42.96 -1.90 -2.03
C CYS A 448 -42.30 -2.65 -0.87
N PHE A 449 -42.73 -3.88 -0.63
CA PHE A 449 -42.13 -4.80 0.33
C PHE A 449 -41.30 -5.84 -0.42
N ASN A 450 -39.99 -5.87 -0.16
CA ASN A 450 -39.14 -6.96 -0.56
C ASN A 450 -39.23 -8.07 0.49
N VAL A 451 -39.70 -9.24 0.08
CA VAL A 451 -39.67 -10.45 0.90
C VAL A 451 -38.57 -11.35 0.39
N ALA A 452 -37.70 -11.83 1.27
CA ALA A 452 -36.60 -12.72 0.91
C ALA A 452 -36.57 -13.98 1.78
N PHE A 453 -36.33 -15.12 1.13
CA PHE A 453 -36.29 -16.45 1.74
C PHE A 453 -35.34 -17.36 0.93
N ARG A 454 -34.44 -18.09 1.59
CA ARG A 454 -33.45 -19.02 0.96
C ARG A 454 -32.72 -18.43 -0.25
N GLY A 455 -32.21 -17.20 -0.11
CA GLY A 455 -31.42 -16.52 -1.15
C GLY A 455 -32.23 -16.01 -2.37
N GLN A 456 -33.54 -16.20 -2.40
CA GLN A 456 -34.44 -15.58 -3.38
C GLN A 456 -35.15 -14.39 -2.75
N SER A 457 -35.52 -13.40 -3.56
CA SER A 457 -36.32 -12.25 -3.13
C SER A 457 -37.39 -11.88 -4.15
N ARG A 458 -38.49 -11.30 -3.67
CA ARG A 458 -39.61 -10.82 -4.47
C ARG A 458 -40.14 -9.51 -3.89
N ASP A 459 -40.42 -8.56 -4.76
CA ASP A 459 -41.10 -7.31 -4.39
C ASP A 459 -42.61 -7.47 -4.51
N ILE A 460 -43.31 -6.97 -3.50
CA ILE A 460 -44.77 -6.94 -3.41
C ILE A 460 -45.19 -5.48 -3.26
N ALA A 461 -46.06 -4.99 -4.13
CA ALA A 461 -46.69 -3.70 -3.95
C ALA A 461 -47.62 -3.76 -2.73
N THR A 462 -47.50 -2.79 -1.82
CA THR A 462 -48.38 -2.70 -0.66
C THR A 462 -49.46 -1.64 -0.87
N PRO A 463 -50.58 -1.70 -0.12
CA PRO A 463 -51.55 -0.61 -0.12
C PRO A 463 -51.06 0.65 0.60
N LEU A 464 -49.84 0.62 1.18
CA LEU A 464 -49.27 1.77 1.87
C LEU A 464 -48.66 2.74 0.88
N THR A 465 -48.93 4.02 1.11
CA THR A 465 -48.48 5.11 0.25
C THR A 465 -47.90 6.24 1.10
N VAL A 466 -47.01 7.02 0.49
CA VAL A 466 -46.38 8.19 1.11
C VAL A 466 -46.45 9.39 0.18
N THR A 467 -46.62 10.56 0.77
CA THR A 467 -46.52 11.81 0.02
C THR A 467 -45.06 12.17 -0.25
N SER A 468 -44.81 12.99 -1.28
CA SER A 468 -43.45 13.49 -1.59
C SER A 468 -42.80 14.29 -0.45
N LYS A 469 -43.56 14.72 0.57
CA LYS A 469 -43.05 15.40 1.77
C LYS A 469 -42.64 14.43 2.88
N GLU A 470 -43.11 13.20 2.82
CA GLU A 470 -42.82 12.14 3.79
C GLU A 470 -41.61 11.29 3.40
N VAL A 471 -40.94 11.67 2.30
CA VAL A 471 -39.71 11.04 1.81
C VAL A 471 -38.63 12.09 1.55
N ASN A 472 -37.36 11.71 1.74
CA ASN A 472 -36.24 12.58 1.38
C ASN A 472 -35.90 12.51 -0.12
N SER A 473 -34.90 13.28 -0.57
CA SER A 473 -34.44 13.29 -1.98
C SER A 473 -33.91 11.94 -2.49
N ARG A 474 -33.73 10.95 -1.61
CA ARG A 474 -33.32 9.58 -1.91
C ARG A 474 -34.49 8.58 -1.76
N TYR A 475 -35.74 9.06 -1.68
CA TYR A 475 -36.96 8.25 -1.50
C TYR A 475 -36.97 7.39 -0.23
N GLN A 476 -36.21 7.79 0.81
CA GLN A 476 -36.30 7.15 2.12
C GLN A 476 -37.42 7.80 2.93
N ILE A 477 -38.24 6.97 3.58
CA ILE A 477 -39.34 7.42 4.42
C ILE A 477 -38.78 8.15 5.65
N VAL A 478 -39.17 9.41 5.81
CA VAL A 478 -38.82 10.25 6.97
C VAL A 478 -40.01 10.47 7.91
N SER A 479 -41.21 10.09 7.47
CA SER A 479 -42.44 10.16 8.28
C SER A 479 -42.51 9.01 9.27
N LYS A 480 -42.55 9.34 10.57
CA LYS A 480 -42.72 8.34 11.64
C LYS A 480 -44.00 7.52 11.46
N ARG A 481 -45.11 8.15 11.06
CA ARG A 481 -46.39 7.48 10.77
C ARG A 481 -46.23 6.36 9.74
N ALA A 482 -45.58 6.67 8.61
CA ALA A 482 -45.41 5.71 7.52
C ALA A 482 -44.45 4.56 7.89
N VAL A 483 -43.42 4.84 8.71
CA VAL A 483 -42.56 3.79 9.28
C VAL A 483 -43.36 2.88 10.21
N ASP A 484 -44.14 3.45 11.14
CA ASP A 484 -44.94 2.68 12.09
C ASP A 484 -45.99 1.79 11.35
N GLU A 485 -46.59 2.28 10.27
CA GLU A 485 -47.51 1.52 9.41
C GLU A 485 -46.81 0.35 8.68
N CYS A 486 -45.58 0.55 8.21
CA CYS A 486 -44.78 -0.50 7.58
C CYS A 486 -44.37 -1.58 8.58
N GLU A 487 -43.90 -1.18 9.77
CA GLU A 487 -43.54 -2.10 10.85
C GLU A 487 -44.76 -2.92 11.32
N ALA A 488 -45.92 -2.28 11.48
CA ALA A 488 -47.16 -2.99 11.81
C ALA A 488 -47.57 -4.01 10.74
N LEU A 489 -47.27 -3.75 9.46
CA LEU A 489 -47.52 -4.71 8.38
C LEU A 489 -46.53 -5.88 8.45
N ILE A 490 -45.25 -5.63 8.74
CA ILE A 490 -44.24 -6.68 8.97
C ILE A 490 -44.66 -7.58 10.14
N ASP A 491 -45.14 -7.01 11.24
CA ASP A 491 -45.60 -7.78 12.41
C ASP A 491 -46.79 -8.69 12.08
N ARG A 492 -47.72 -8.22 11.23
CA ARG A 492 -48.81 -9.06 10.70
C ARG A 492 -48.28 -10.21 9.84
N CYS A 493 -47.33 -9.94 8.94
CA CYS A 493 -46.70 -10.96 8.11
C CYS A 493 -45.97 -12.01 8.96
N ASN A 494 -45.19 -11.59 9.96
CA ASN A 494 -44.52 -12.48 10.89
C ASN A 494 -45.50 -13.34 11.70
N SER A 495 -46.63 -12.75 12.10
CA SER A 495 -47.69 -13.48 12.83
C SER A 495 -48.33 -14.58 11.98
N ARG A 496 -48.54 -14.34 10.68
CA ARG A 496 -49.04 -15.35 9.73
C ARG A 496 -48.05 -16.51 9.55
N LEU A 497 -46.76 -16.23 9.55
CA LEU A 497 -45.70 -17.24 9.39
C LEU A 497 -45.37 -18.01 10.68
N LYS A 498 -45.87 -17.58 11.84
CA LYS A 498 -45.53 -18.13 13.17
C LYS A 498 -45.80 -19.63 13.31
N HIS A 499 -46.76 -20.17 12.57
CA HIS A 499 -47.14 -21.59 12.60
C HIS A 499 -46.64 -22.38 11.37
N THR A 500 -45.84 -21.75 10.51
CA THR A 500 -45.26 -22.40 9.33
C THR A 500 -43.93 -23.03 9.69
N ASP A 501 -43.74 -24.30 9.36
CA ASP A 501 -42.42 -24.94 9.44
C ASP A 501 -41.55 -24.48 8.26
N LEU A 502 -40.80 -23.39 8.49
CA LEU A 502 -39.91 -22.80 7.49
C LEU A 502 -38.68 -23.67 7.19
N SER A 503 -38.41 -24.70 8.00
CA SER A 503 -37.31 -25.64 7.79
C SER A 503 -37.61 -26.72 6.76
N ALA A 504 -38.87 -26.86 6.33
CA ALA A 504 -39.29 -27.84 5.33
C ALA A 504 -38.50 -27.67 4.02
N THR A 505 -37.88 -28.75 3.55
CA THR A 505 -36.98 -28.76 2.37
C THR A 505 -37.67 -28.39 1.05
N ASN A 506 -38.99 -28.55 0.97
CA ASN A 506 -39.76 -28.26 -0.25
C ASN A 506 -40.37 -26.84 -0.29
N LEU A 507 -40.16 -26.03 0.76
CA LEU A 507 -40.74 -24.69 0.83
C LEU A 507 -39.96 -23.72 -0.07
N THR A 508 -40.66 -23.00 -0.96
CA THR A 508 -40.08 -22.00 -1.86
C THR A 508 -40.54 -20.59 -1.51
N ILE A 509 -39.88 -19.55 -2.06
CA ILE A 509 -40.35 -18.17 -1.89
C ILE A 509 -41.77 -17.96 -2.41
N LEU A 510 -42.21 -18.69 -3.44
CA LEU A 510 -43.59 -18.60 -3.95
C LEU A 510 -44.60 -19.14 -2.95
N ASP A 511 -44.24 -20.17 -2.18
CA ASP A 511 -45.09 -20.70 -1.12
C ASP A 511 -45.18 -19.72 0.05
N ILE A 512 -44.06 -19.08 0.41
CA ILE A 512 -44.05 -17.97 1.36
C ILE A 512 -44.97 -16.83 0.88
N MET A 513 -44.92 -16.46 -0.41
CA MET A 513 -45.81 -15.42 -0.96
C MET A 513 -47.28 -15.81 -0.83
N ARG A 514 -47.64 -17.08 -1.05
CA ARG A 514 -49.01 -17.56 -0.89
C ARG A 514 -49.50 -17.54 0.56
N LEU A 515 -48.61 -17.79 1.52
CA LEU A 515 -48.92 -17.71 2.96
C LEU A 515 -49.07 -16.26 3.45
N LEU A 516 -48.46 -15.31 2.74
CA LEU A 516 -48.49 -13.89 3.08
C LEU A 516 -49.62 -13.11 2.40
N ALA A 517 -50.15 -13.58 1.28
CA ALA A 517 -51.39 -13.08 0.67
C ALA A 517 -52.56 -13.28 1.64
#